data_AF-I3D5N1-F1
#
_entry.id   AF-I3D5N1-F1
#
_cell.length_a   1.000
_cell.length_b   1.000
_cell.length_c   1.000
_cell.angle_alpha   90.00
_cell.angle_beta   90.00
_cell.angle_gamma   90.00
#
_symmetry.space_group_name_H-M   'P 1'
#
loop_
_entity.id
_entity.type
_entity.pdbx_description
1 polymer ?
#
loop_
_entity_poly.entity_id
_entity_poly.type
_entity_poly.pdbx_seq_one_letter_code
_entity_poly.pdbx_strand_id
1 'polypeptide(L)'
;MARIPSEQQLKLSKVPSFNVIGNSPLVLRESLLDEVYTMGENFVEASKRIVAPGMNGPFCIEGVYDENAKFTSFEFSARIVAGSNIYMDGSPYYSLLFNESMSMGKRIAREVKTGSESNQLDKITT
;
A
#
# COMPACT_ATOMS: atom_id res chain seq x y z
N MET A 1 -10.61 -8.84 16.48
CA MET A 1 -10.50 -7.65 17.35
C MET A 1 -11.83 -7.44 18.06
N ALA A 2 -11.85 -7.45 19.40
CA ALA A 2 -13.05 -7.09 20.16
C ALA A 2 -12.99 -5.59 20.49
N ARG A 3 -14.12 -4.88 20.35
CA ARG A 3 -14.26 -3.51 20.85
C ARG A 3 -14.72 -3.58 22.30
N ILE A 4 -14.27 -2.63 23.12
CA ILE A 4 -14.85 -2.42 24.45
C ILE A 4 -16.33 -2.05 24.25
N PRO A 5 -17.31 -2.63 24.98
CA PRO A 5 -18.71 -2.27 24.74
C PRO A 5 -19.00 -0.81 25.11
N SER A 6 -20.02 -0.23 24.48
CA SER A 6 -20.32 1.22 24.56
C SER A 6 -20.49 1.70 26.00
N GLU A 7 -21.17 0.92 26.83
CA GLU A 7 -21.39 1.24 28.24
C GLU A 7 -20.11 1.41 29.05
N GLN A 8 -19.06 0.65 28.71
CA GLN A 8 -17.75 0.79 29.34
C GLN A 8 -16.95 1.95 28.70
N GLN A 9 -17.06 2.17 27.38
CA GLN A 9 -16.38 3.28 26.71
C GLN A 9 -16.82 4.64 27.26
N LEU A 10 -18.13 4.84 27.47
CA LEU A 10 -18.70 6.09 28.00
C LEU A 10 -18.21 6.43 29.42
N LYS A 11 -17.68 5.45 30.16
CA LYS A 11 -17.15 5.62 31.51
C LYS A 11 -15.65 5.94 31.53
N LEU A 12 -14.98 5.93 30.38
CA LEU A 12 -13.55 6.20 30.27
C LEU A 12 -13.30 7.67 29.91
N SER A 13 -12.33 8.31 30.57
CA SER A 13 -11.85 9.66 30.23
C SER A 13 -10.70 9.66 29.21
N LYS A 14 -10.42 8.51 28.59
CA LYS A 14 -9.24 8.31 27.73
C LYS A 14 -9.57 8.71 26.29
N VAL A 15 -8.71 9.54 25.71
CA VAL A 15 -8.77 9.88 24.28
C VAL A 15 -8.15 8.75 23.45
N PRO A 16 -8.79 8.29 22.37
CA PRO A 16 -8.20 7.31 21.46
C PRO A 16 -6.86 7.79 20.87
N SER A 17 -5.86 6.91 20.83
CA SER A 17 -4.60 7.14 20.11
C SER A 17 -4.54 6.28 18.85
N PHE A 18 -3.90 6.77 17.81
CA PHE A 18 -3.73 6.06 16.54
C PHE A 18 -2.33 5.47 16.38
N ASN A 19 -1.68 5.10 17.49
CA ASN A 19 -0.38 4.43 17.44
C ASN A 19 -0.52 3.09 16.71
N VAL A 20 0.25 2.92 15.64
CA VAL A 20 0.24 1.70 14.82
C VAL A 20 0.89 0.56 15.60
N ILE A 21 0.11 -0.48 15.89
CA ILE A 21 0.59 -1.70 16.59
C ILE A 21 0.74 -2.89 15.64
N GLY A 22 -0.04 -2.93 14.57
CA GLY A 22 -0.04 -4.02 13.61
C GLY A 22 -0.95 -3.75 12.43
N ASN A 23 -1.05 -4.74 11.54
CA ASN A 23 -1.83 -4.68 10.31
C ASN A 23 -2.74 -5.91 10.23
N SER A 24 -3.86 -5.79 9.54
CA SER A 24 -4.80 -6.90 9.28
C SER A 24 -5.03 -7.04 7.78
N PRO A 25 -5.12 -8.28 7.26
CA PRO A 25 -5.31 -8.49 5.84
C PRO A 25 -6.72 -8.09 5.44
N LEU A 26 -6.83 -7.48 4.26
CA LEU A 26 -8.10 -7.15 3.62
C LEU A 26 -7.99 -7.34 2.11
N VAL A 27 -9.13 -7.51 1.47
CA VAL A 27 -9.27 -7.40 0.02
C VAL A 27 -10.37 -6.39 -0.27
N LEU A 28 -10.20 -5.63 -1.33
CA LEU A 28 -11.19 -4.67 -1.78
C LEU A 28 -12.29 -5.36 -2.59
N ARG A 29 -13.51 -4.82 -2.56
CA ARG A 29 -14.57 -5.18 -3.52
C ARG A 29 -14.03 -4.98 -4.94
N GLU A 30 -14.14 -6.00 -5.78
CA GLU A 30 -13.53 -6.03 -7.12
C GLU A 30 -13.93 -4.82 -8.00
N SER A 31 -15.20 -4.40 -7.92
CA SER A 31 -15.70 -3.26 -8.70
C SER A 31 -15.04 -1.91 -8.36
N LEU A 32 -14.24 -1.83 -7.30
CA LEU A 32 -13.50 -0.62 -6.90
C LEU A 32 -12.03 -0.65 -7.34
N LEU A 33 -11.55 -1.76 -7.90
CA LEU A 33 -10.14 -1.90 -8.25
C LEU A 33 -9.72 -0.95 -9.38
N ASP A 34 -10.60 -0.72 -10.36
CA ASP A 34 -10.34 0.19 -11.49
C ASP A 34 -10.02 1.62 -11.02
N GLU A 35 -10.77 2.13 -10.05
CA GLU A 35 -10.52 3.44 -9.43
C GLU A 35 -9.17 3.46 -8.69
N VAL A 36 -8.82 2.39 -7.98
CA VAL A 36 -7.53 2.28 -7.28
C VAL A 36 -6.35 2.24 -8.24
N TYR A 37 -6.47 1.53 -9.37
CA TYR A 37 -5.45 1.54 -10.42
C TYR A 37 -5.28 2.93 -11.03
N THR A 38 -6.40 3.56 -11.41
CA THR A 38 -6.41 4.93 -11.95
C THR A 38 -5.77 5.92 -10.98
N MET A 39 -6.08 5.80 -9.69
CA MET A 39 -5.47 6.63 -8.64
C MET A 39 -3.94 6.42 -8.56
N GLY A 40 -3.47 5.17 -8.62
CA GLY A 40 -2.06 4.84 -8.62
C GLY A 40 -1.31 5.41 -9.84
N GLU A 41 -1.88 5.27 -11.03
CA GLU A 41 -1.32 5.83 -12.27
C GLU A 41 -1.23 7.35 -12.21
N ASN A 42 -2.31 8.01 -11.79
CA ASN A 42 -2.33 9.47 -11.61
C ASN A 42 -1.25 9.93 -10.62
N PHE A 43 -1.04 9.18 -9.52
CA PHE A 43 -0.01 9.49 -8.54
C PHE A 43 1.40 9.35 -9.11
N VAL A 44 1.67 8.29 -9.87
CA VAL A 44 2.97 8.08 -10.54
C VAL A 44 3.24 9.20 -11.55
N GLU A 45 2.26 9.53 -12.40
CA GLU A 45 2.39 10.58 -13.41
C GLU A 45 2.55 11.98 -12.80
N ALA A 46 1.81 12.28 -11.72
CA ALA A 46 1.98 13.52 -10.98
C ALA A 46 3.37 13.61 -10.35
N SER A 47 3.85 12.54 -9.72
CA SER A 47 5.17 12.49 -9.09
C SER A 47 6.29 12.73 -10.10
N LYS A 48 6.22 12.10 -11.28
CA LYS A 48 7.19 12.30 -12.37
C LYS A 48 7.32 13.76 -12.81
N ARG A 49 6.22 14.52 -12.82
CA ARG A 49 6.22 15.95 -13.20
C ARG A 49 6.84 16.84 -12.12
N ILE A 50 6.76 16.44 -10.85
CA ILE A 50 7.17 17.25 -9.71
C ILE A 50 8.62 16.95 -9.30
N VAL A 51 9.01 15.67 -9.31
CA VAL A 51 10.34 15.21 -8.90
C VAL A 51 10.79 14.06 -9.78
N ALA A 52 11.92 14.23 -10.48
CA ALA A 52 12.52 13.15 -11.27
C ALA A 52 13.17 12.10 -10.36
N PRO A 53 13.12 10.78 -10.70
CA PRO A 53 12.46 10.17 -11.86
C PRO A 53 10.95 9.88 -11.64
N GLY A 54 10.39 10.31 -10.50
CA GLY A 54 9.04 9.98 -10.04
C GLY A 54 9.05 8.77 -9.12
N MET A 55 7.90 8.09 -9.02
CA MET A 55 7.75 6.87 -8.21
C MET A 55 8.14 5.64 -9.03
N ASN A 56 9.36 5.13 -8.82
CA ASN A 56 9.94 3.98 -9.52
C ASN A 56 9.99 2.71 -8.65
N GLY A 57 9.33 2.73 -7.49
CA GLY A 57 9.33 1.64 -6.52
C GLY A 57 8.02 1.57 -5.75
N PRO A 58 8.01 0.92 -4.57
CA PRO A 58 6.80 0.78 -3.77
C PRO A 58 6.34 2.14 -3.23
N PHE A 59 5.03 2.37 -3.27
CA PHE A 59 4.37 3.46 -2.56
C PHE A 59 3.05 2.98 -1.97
N CYS A 60 2.45 3.77 -1.08
CA CYS A 60 1.14 3.52 -0.51
C CYS A 60 0.34 4.81 -0.49
N ILE A 61 -0.95 4.74 -0.85
CA ILE A 61 -1.90 5.83 -0.68
C ILE A 61 -2.86 5.39 0.44
N GLU A 62 -2.88 6.14 1.52
CA GLU A 62 -3.60 5.81 2.75
C GLU A 62 -4.86 6.67 2.84
N GLY A 63 -5.99 6.00 3.09
CA GLY A 63 -7.30 6.64 2.99
C GLY A 63 -8.42 5.80 3.57
N VAL A 64 -9.64 6.32 3.41
CA VAL A 64 -10.87 5.68 3.86
C VAL A 64 -11.90 5.67 2.75
N TYR A 65 -12.75 4.64 2.75
CA TYR A 65 -13.96 4.61 1.94
C TYR A 65 -15.16 5.06 2.78
N ASP A 66 -16.03 5.88 2.19
CA ASP A 66 -17.33 6.23 2.77
C ASP A 66 -18.43 5.21 2.41
N GLU A 67 -19.66 5.46 2.86
CA GLU A 67 -20.82 4.62 2.57
C GLU A 67 -21.20 4.53 1.08
N ASN A 68 -20.71 5.46 0.27
CA ASN A 68 -20.93 5.52 -1.19
C ASN A 68 -19.78 4.87 -1.97
N ALA A 69 -18.87 4.19 -1.28
CA ALA A 69 -17.65 3.63 -1.85
C ALA A 69 -16.74 4.66 -2.52
N LYS A 70 -16.72 5.90 -2.02
CA LYS A 70 -15.78 6.93 -2.46
C LYS A 70 -14.52 6.90 -1.59
N PHE A 71 -13.35 6.79 -2.23
CA PHE A 71 -12.07 6.85 -1.53
C PHE A 71 -11.65 8.29 -1.24
N THR A 72 -11.22 8.56 -0.01
CA THR A 72 -10.59 9.83 0.39
C THR A 72 -9.23 9.54 1.01
N SER A 73 -8.16 10.04 0.40
CA SER A 73 -6.81 9.93 0.95
C SER A 73 -6.56 10.97 2.04
N PHE A 74 -5.76 10.59 3.04
CA PHE A 74 -5.26 11.50 4.08
C PHE A 74 -3.74 11.50 4.17
N GLU A 75 -3.06 10.46 3.66
CA GLU A 75 -1.60 10.35 3.66
C GLU A 75 -1.13 9.53 2.45
N PHE A 76 0.16 9.65 2.11
CA PHE A 76 0.84 8.70 1.25
C PHE A 76 2.25 8.43 1.79
N SER A 77 2.78 7.25 1.47
CA SER A 77 4.17 6.87 1.71
C SER A 77 4.87 6.63 0.38
N ALA A 78 5.94 7.39 0.10
CA ALA A 78 6.80 7.24 -1.08
C ALA A 78 7.82 6.09 -0.96
N ARG A 79 7.47 5.04 -0.20
CA ARG A 79 8.27 3.84 0.06
C ARG A 79 7.38 2.71 0.56
N ILE A 80 7.98 1.54 0.76
CA ILE A 80 7.34 0.38 1.41
C ILE A 80 6.76 0.76 2.80
N VAL A 81 5.61 0.19 3.13
CA VAL A 81 4.88 0.41 4.40
C VAL A 81 4.77 -0.89 5.20
N ALA A 82 4.58 -0.78 6.52
CA ALA A 82 4.42 -1.94 7.40
C ALA A 82 3.22 -2.84 7.00
N GLY A 83 2.21 -2.27 6.33
CA GLY A 83 1.07 -3.01 5.78
C GLY A 83 1.47 -4.15 4.84
N SER A 84 2.63 -4.09 4.17
CA SER A 84 3.08 -5.20 3.31
C SER A 84 3.58 -6.42 4.10
N ASN A 85 3.87 -6.29 5.39
CA ASN A 85 4.45 -7.37 6.20
C ASN A 85 3.49 -8.56 6.41
N ILE A 86 2.18 -8.35 6.27
CA ILE A 86 1.19 -9.42 6.39
C ILE A 86 1.10 -10.29 5.13
N TYR A 87 1.79 -9.89 4.05
CA TYR A 87 1.80 -10.56 2.75
C TYR A 87 3.22 -11.04 2.38
N MET A 88 4.01 -11.47 3.37
CA MET A 88 5.37 -11.97 3.16
C MET A 88 5.42 -13.24 2.27
N ASP A 89 4.37 -14.05 2.32
CA ASP A 89 4.27 -15.28 1.52
C ASP A 89 3.31 -15.14 0.32
N GLY A 90 2.92 -13.92 -0.05
CA GLY A 90 1.95 -13.67 -1.11
C GLY A 90 0.77 -12.82 -0.64
N SER A 91 0.08 -12.22 -1.60
CA SER A 91 -1.24 -11.59 -1.40
C SER A 91 -2.22 -12.15 -2.42
N PRO A 92 -3.54 -12.04 -2.18
CA PRO A 92 -4.55 -12.41 -3.17
C PRO A 92 -4.32 -11.75 -4.54
N TYR A 93 -3.76 -10.53 -4.56
CA TYR A 93 -3.43 -9.81 -5.79
C TYR A 93 -2.15 -10.33 -6.46
N TYR A 94 -1.10 -10.62 -5.70
CA TYR A 94 0.14 -11.14 -6.27
C TYR A 94 -0.02 -12.54 -6.86
N SER A 95 -0.89 -13.37 -6.30
CA SER A 95 -1.21 -14.69 -6.84
C SER A 95 -1.83 -14.64 -8.24
N LEU A 96 -2.38 -13.50 -8.66
CA LEU A 96 -2.89 -13.31 -10.03
C LEU A 96 -1.80 -12.96 -11.05
N LEU A 97 -0.65 -12.47 -10.58
CA LEU A 97 0.43 -11.93 -11.42
C LEU A 97 1.65 -12.83 -11.47
N PHE A 98 1.87 -13.63 -10.41
CA PHE A 98 3.08 -14.41 -10.24
C PHE A 98 2.75 -15.87 -9.96
N ASN A 99 3.42 -16.77 -10.67
CA ASN A 99 3.34 -18.22 -10.44
C ASN A 99 4.22 -18.69 -9.27
N GLU A 100 4.46 -17.81 -8.31
CA GLU A 100 5.29 -18.06 -7.13
C GLU A 100 4.89 -17.12 -6.00
N SER A 101 5.24 -17.48 -4.76
CA SER A 101 5.08 -16.60 -3.61
C SER A 101 5.85 -15.29 -3.80
N MET A 102 5.17 -14.17 -3.59
CA MET A 102 5.70 -12.82 -3.81
C MET A 102 5.34 -11.90 -2.64
N SER A 103 6.36 -11.33 -2.01
CA SER A 103 6.20 -10.18 -1.10
C SER A 103 6.61 -8.89 -1.78
N MET A 104 6.28 -7.74 -1.18
CA MET A 104 6.80 -6.46 -1.67
C MET A 104 8.34 -6.40 -1.60
N GLY A 105 8.95 -6.97 -0.56
CA GLY A 105 10.41 -7.08 -0.47
C GLY A 105 11.00 -7.91 -1.61
N LYS A 106 10.40 -9.06 -1.94
CA LYS A 106 10.82 -9.91 -3.07
C LYS A 106 10.60 -9.20 -4.41
N ARG A 107 9.53 -8.42 -4.57
CA ARG A 107 9.27 -7.61 -5.76
C ARG A 107 10.33 -6.53 -5.97
N ILE A 108 10.76 -5.84 -4.91
CA ILE A 108 11.86 -4.86 -4.97
C ILE A 108 13.17 -5.56 -5.36
N ALA A 109 13.51 -6.67 -4.70
CA ALA A 109 14.73 -7.42 -5.01
C ALA A 109 14.75 -7.92 -6.47
N ARG A 110 13.60 -8.32 -7.00
CA ARG A 110 13.45 -8.67 -8.42
C ARG A 110 13.73 -7.49 -9.33
N GLU A 111 13.22 -6.29 -9.01
CA GLU A 111 13.48 -5.08 -9.80
C GLU A 111 14.98 -4.78 -9.86
N VAL A 112 15.67 -4.84 -8.72
CA VAL A 112 17.12 -4.63 -8.63
C VAL A 112 17.87 -5.67 -9.47
N LYS A 113 17.49 -6.94 -9.37
CA LYS A 113 18.10 -8.01 -10.17
C LYS A 113 17.91 -7.77 -11.67
N THR A 114 16.69 -7.47 -12.11
CA THR A 114 16.39 -7.20 -13.52
C THR A 114 17.10 -5.93 -14.02
N GLY A 115 17.14 -4.87 -13.22
CA GLY A 115 17.91 -3.66 -13.52
C GLY A 115 19.39 -3.94 -13.67
N SER A 116 19.97 -4.79 -12.83
CA SER A 116 21.37 -5.22 -12.95
C SER A 116 21.62 -6.04 -14.21
N GLU A 117 20.77 -7.03 -14.50
CA GLU A 117 20.89 -7.92 -15.66
C GLU A 117 20.71 -7.17 -17.00
N SER A 118 19.89 -6.11 -17.00
CA SER A 118 19.63 -5.27 -18.16
C SER A 118 20.54 -4.04 -18.27
N ASN A 119 21.46 -3.85 -17.33
CA ASN A 119 22.33 -2.67 -17.23
C ASN A 119 21.53 -1.34 -17.17
N GLN A 120 20.46 -1.31 -16.36
CA GLN A 120 19.55 -0.18 -16.14
C GLN A 120 19.35 0.17 -14.65
N LEU A 121 20.36 -0.12 -13.80
CA LEU A 121 20.30 0.23 -12.37
C LEU A 121 20.13 1.73 -12.12
N ASP A 122 20.66 2.56 -13.01
CA ASP A 122 20.53 4.02 -13.02
C ASP A 122 19.07 4.52 -13.06
N LYS A 123 18.12 3.68 -13.52
CA LYS A 123 16.69 4.04 -13.53
C LYS A 123 15.99 3.83 -12.19
N ILE A 124 16.55 2.98 -11.32
CA ILE A 124 15.91 2.51 -10.08
C ILE A 124 16.75 2.82 -8.83
N THR A 125 17.87 3.51 -9.02
CA THR A 125 18.76 4.00 -7.97
C THR A 125 19.03 5.48 -8.19
N THR A 126 19.28 6.20 -7.11
CA THR A 126 19.56 7.64 -7.11
C THR A 126 20.65 7.95 -6.11
#